data_AF-A0A2S6UEX1-F1
#
_entry.id   AF-A0A2S6UEX1-F1
#
_cell.length_a   1.000
_cell.length_b   1.000
_cell.length_c   1.000
_cell.angle_alpha   90.00
_cell.angle_beta   90.00
_cell.angle_gamma   90.00
#
_symmetry.space_group_name_H-M   'P 1'
#
loop_
_entity.id
_entity.type
_entity.pdbx_description
1 polymer ?
#
loop_
_entity_poly.entity_id
_entity_poly.type
_entity_poly.pdbx_seq_one_letter_code
_entity_poly.pdbx_strand_id
1 'polypeptide(L)'
;MTRNLLAEETSPYLLQHKDNPVHWRPWGEDALQLARDTGKPILLSIGYAACHWCHVMAHESFEDEAIAGLMNALFVNIKVDREERPDIDVIYQAALQMLGEQGGWPLTMFLNADGEPFWGGTYFPATPKFGRPGFSEVLKGIAAVHKDDPARVKANAEALCKGLQSLAQSESGGEITVARMNAVAERLVREIDPVHGGVGGAPKFPQPSFLDQLWRAWKRTNQRT
;
A
#
# COMPACT_ATOMS: atom_id res chain seq x y z
N MET A 1 -7.86 -1.40 25.26
CA MET A 1 -6.73 -2.35 25.51
C MET A 1 -5.58 -2.05 24.56
N THR A 2 -4.36 -1.95 25.09
CA THR A 2 -3.11 -1.75 24.36
C THR A 2 -2.36 -3.07 24.28
N ARG A 3 -2.74 -3.94 23.34
CA ARG A 3 -2.05 -5.20 23.05
C ARG A 3 -2.12 -5.50 21.55
N ASN A 4 -1.18 -6.29 21.05
CA ASN A 4 -1.22 -6.88 19.73
C ASN A 4 -2.36 -7.91 19.66
N LEU A 5 -3.18 -7.86 18.61
CA LEU A 5 -4.35 -8.74 18.40
C LEU A 5 -4.15 -9.73 17.25
N LEU A 6 -3.01 -9.71 16.54
CA LEU A 6 -2.83 -10.56 15.36
C LEU A 6 -2.71 -12.05 15.70
N ALA A 7 -2.55 -12.42 16.96
CA ALA A 7 -2.62 -13.83 17.40
C ALA A 7 -4.02 -14.45 17.22
N GLU A 8 -5.05 -13.62 17.04
CA GLU A 8 -6.44 -14.04 16.87
C GLU A 8 -6.83 -14.15 15.37
N GLU A 9 -5.91 -13.78 14.47
CA GLU A 9 -6.13 -13.82 13.02
C GLU A 9 -5.80 -15.19 12.42
N THR A 10 -6.33 -15.44 11.23
CA THR A 10 -6.08 -16.69 10.49
C THR A 10 -5.02 -16.57 9.40
N SER A 11 -4.76 -15.36 8.90
CA SER A 11 -3.73 -15.11 7.88
C SER A 11 -2.35 -15.57 8.39
N PRO A 12 -1.64 -16.43 7.63
CA PRO A 12 -0.25 -16.76 7.93
C PRO A 12 0.66 -15.52 7.95
N TYR A 13 0.38 -14.52 7.11
CA TYR A 13 1.14 -13.27 7.10
C TYR A 13 0.91 -12.44 8.36
N LEU A 14 -0.34 -12.29 8.81
CA LEU A 14 -0.63 -11.54 10.04
C LEU A 14 -0.08 -12.27 11.28
N LEU A 15 -0.19 -13.59 11.31
CA LEU A 15 0.34 -14.43 12.40
C LEU A 15 1.86 -14.35 12.54
N GLN A 16 2.61 -14.03 11.47
CA GLN A 16 4.06 -13.76 11.56
C GLN A 16 4.38 -12.53 12.41
N HIS A 17 3.43 -11.61 12.59
CA HIS A 17 3.62 -10.36 13.33
C HIS A 17 2.96 -10.36 14.72
N LYS A 18 2.43 -11.49 15.17
CA LYS A 18 1.68 -11.59 16.45
C LYS A 18 2.53 -11.33 17.70
N ASP A 19 3.83 -11.58 17.60
CA ASP A 19 4.78 -11.44 18.71
C ASP A 19 5.54 -10.10 18.66
N ASN A 20 5.26 -9.26 17.65
CA ASN A 20 5.86 -7.93 17.57
C ASN A 20 5.42 -7.05 18.76
N PRO A 21 6.31 -6.20 19.29
CA PRO A 21 5.98 -5.24 20.36
C PRO A 21 4.97 -4.17 19.92
N VAL A 22 4.77 -3.98 18.60
CA VAL A 22 3.73 -3.10 18.07
C VAL A 22 2.35 -3.67 18.43
N HIS A 23 1.46 -2.82 18.94
CA HIS A 23 0.06 -3.13 19.24
C HIS A 23 -0.76 -3.22 17.94
N TRP A 24 -0.41 -4.17 17.08
CA TRP A 24 -1.10 -4.40 15.82
C TRP A 24 -2.54 -4.81 16.03
N ARG A 25 -3.40 -4.32 15.14
CA ARG A 25 -4.80 -4.70 15.02
C ARG A 25 -5.09 -5.11 13.58
N PRO A 26 -6.02 -6.07 13.36
CA PRO A 26 -6.58 -6.26 12.04
C PRO A 26 -7.37 -5.04 11.61
N TRP A 27 -7.63 -4.93 10.31
CA TRP A 27 -8.55 -3.94 9.79
C TRP A 27 -9.99 -4.26 10.23
N GLY A 28 -10.69 -3.28 10.81
CA GLY A 28 -12.09 -3.44 11.22
C GLY A 28 -12.63 -2.23 11.95
N GLU A 29 -13.94 -2.22 12.19
CA GLU A 29 -14.64 -1.12 12.86
C GLU A 29 -14.06 -0.82 14.24
N ASP A 30 -13.67 -1.84 15.00
CA ASP A 30 -13.06 -1.68 16.33
C ASP A 30 -11.75 -0.87 16.29
N ALA A 31 -10.94 -1.04 15.25
CA ALA A 31 -9.69 -0.31 15.10
C ALA A 31 -9.94 1.16 14.72
N LEU A 32 -10.91 1.40 13.82
CA LEU A 32 -11.33 2.76 13.45
C LEU A 32 -11.99 3.48 14.65
N GLN A 33 -12.80 2.78 15.42
CA GLN A 33 -13.44 3.33 16.61
C GLN A 33 -12.39 3.70 17.66
N LEU A 34 -11.37 2.86 17.88
CA LEU A 34 -10.27 3.21 18.75
C LEU A 34 -9.53 4.47 18.28
N ALA A 35 -9.33 4.65 16.98
CA ALA A 35 -8.71 5.85 16.44
C ALA A 35 -9.56 7.10 16.75
N ARG A 36 -10.88 7.00 16.59
CA ARG A 36 -11.83 8.07 16.97
C ARG A 36 -11.80 8.37 18.46
N ASP A 37 -11.86 7.34 19.31
CA ASP A 37 -11.92 7.48 20.77
C ASP A 37 -10.62 8.08 21.33
N THR A 38 -9.47 7.74 20.73
CA THR A 38 -8.15 8.22 21.18
C THR A 38 -7.70 9.50 20.50
N GLY A 39 -8.35 9.92 19.42
CA GLY A 39 -7.93 11.03 18.58
C GLY A 39 -6.58 10.82 17.89
N LYS A 40 -6.08 9.58 17.84
CA LYS A 40 -4.81 9.25 17.20
C LYS A 40 -5.01 8.96 15.71
N PRO A 41 -4.07 9.35 14.84
CA PRO A 41 -4.07 8.88 13.46
C PRO A 41 -3.84 7.37 13.40
N ILE A 42 -4.22 6.79 12.28
CA ILE A 42 -3.99 5.38 11.98
C ILE A 42 -2.69 5.25 11.18
N LEU A 43 -1.87 4.28 11.56
CA LEU A 43 -0.79 3.78 10.72
C LEU A 43 -1.23 2.44 10.13
N LEU A 44 -1.51 2.42 8.84
CA LEU A 44 -1.90 1.24 8.08
C LEU A 44 -0.68 0.64 7.39
N SER A 45 -0.36 -0.61 7.68
CA SER A 45 0.72 -1.37 7.06
C SER A 45 0.18 -2.59 6.31
N ILE A 46 0.17 -2.50 4.98
CA ILE A 46 -0.28 -3.58 4.09
C ILE A 46 0.92 -4.35 3.52
N GLY A 47 0.85 -5.67 3.55
CA GLY A 47 1.84 -6.56 2.94
C GLY A 47 1.25 -7.92 2.63
N TYR A 48 2.13 -8.89 2.34
CA TYR A 48 1.77 -10.29 2.07
C TYR A 48 2.96 -11.20 2.40
N ALA A 49 2.72 -12.51 2.53
CA ALA A 49 3.70 -13.45 3.07
C ALA A 49 5.01 -13.55 2.26
N ALA A 50 4.97 -13.39 0.94
CA ALA A 50 6.14 -13.50 0.06
C ALA A 50 6.84 -12.14 -0.21
N CYS A 51 6.46 -11.08 0.50
CA CYS A 51 7.00 -9.74 0.32
C CYS A 51 8.35 -9.55 1.03
N HIS A 52 9.45 -9.56 0.28
CA HIS A 52 10.79 -9.38 0.85
C HIS A 52 10.93 -8.10 1.69
N TRP A 53 10.54 -6.94 1.15
CA TRP A 53 10.68 -5.66 1.87
C TRP A 53 9.77 -5.55 3.08
N CYS A 54 8.66 -6.30 3.11
CA CYS A 54 7.79 -6.36 4.27
C CYS A 54 8.48 -7.06 5.43
N HIS A 55 9.21 -8.16 5.16
CA HIS A 55 10.05 -8.83 6.16
C HIS A 55 11.22 -7.95 6.61
N VAL A 56 11.89 -7.26 5.68
CA VAL A 56 12.98 -6.33 6.03
C VAL A 56 12.48 -5.23 6.98
N MET A 57 11.37 -4.57 6.63
CA MET A 57 10.82 -3.51 7.48
C MET A 57 10.32 -4.04 8.82
N ALA A 58 9.75 -5.25 8.85
CA ALA A 58 9.34 -5.88 10.10
C ALA A 58 10.53 -6.12 11.04
N HIS A 59 11.59 -6.72 10.52
CA HIS A 59 12.78 -7.02 11.30
C HIS A 59 13.53 -5.75 11.74
N GLU A 60 13.69 -4.77 10.85
CA GLU A 60 14.41 -3.54 11.19
C GLU A 60 13.60 -2.58 12.08
N SER A 61 12.27 -2.59 12.00
CA SER A 61 11.42 -1.57 12.63
C SER A 61 10.31 -2.09 13.53
N PHE A 62 9.54 -3.09 13.10
CA PHE A 62 8.37 -3.54 13.86
C PHE A 62 8.72 -4.47 15.02
N GLU A 63 9.90 -5.08 15.01
CA GLU A 63 10.47 -5.89 16.10
C GLU A 63 11.31 -5.05 17.07
N ASP A 64 11.69 -3.83 16.69
CA ASP A 64 12.46 -2.92 17.54
C ASP A 64 11.55 -2.25 18.59
N GLU A 65 11.89 -2.44 19.87
CA GLU A 65 11.11 -1.94 21.01
C GLU A 65 10.98 -0.41 21.04
N ALA A 66 12.01 0.33 20.62
CA ALA A 66 11.98 1.79 20.65
C ALA A 66 11.06 2.35 19.55
N ILE A 67 11.16 1.81 18.34
CA ILE A 67 10.29 2.17 17.22
C ILE A 67 8.85 1.73 17.50
N ALA A 68 8.64 0.51 17.98
CA ALA A 68 7.32 0.02 18.35
C ALA A 68 6.68 0.84 19.47
N GLY A 69 7.48 1.25 20.47
CA GLY A 69 7.04 2.17 21.52
C GLY A 69 6.54 3.51 20.95
N LEU A 70 7.25 4.09 19.97
CA LEU A 70 6.80 5.29 19.27
C LEU A 70 5.51 5.04 18.48
N MET A 71 5.44 3.94 17.73
CA MET A 71 4.23 3.56 16.99
C MET A 71 3.01 3.44 17.92
N ASN A 72 3.16 2.74 19.04
CA ASN A 72 2.10 2.52 20.02
C ASN A 72 1.67 3.81 20.73
N ALA A 73 2.62 4.72 20.98
CA ALA A 73 2.35 6.00 21.59
C ALA A 73 1.58 6.93 20.64
N LEU A 74 1.94 6.96 19.36
CA LEU A 74 1.50 7.98 18.42
C LEU A 74 0.34 7.55 17.51
N PHE A 75 0.15 6.25 17.27
CA PHE A 75 -0.78 5.74 16.26
C PHE A 75 -1.68 4.63 16.78
N VAL A 76 -2.81 4.44 16.09
CA VAL A 76 -3.50 3.14 16.05
C VAL A 76 -2.89 2.35 14.90
N ASN A 77 -2.20 1.26 15.23
CA ASN A 77 -1.44 0.46 14.25
C ASN A 77 -2.32 -0.65 13.68
N ILE A 78 -2.56 -0.61 12.36
CA ILE A 78 -3.36 -1.61 11.65
C ILE A 78 -2.47 -2.37 10.67
N LYS A 79 -2.52 -3.70 10.73
CA LYS A 79 -1.82 -4.60 9.80
C LYS A 79 -2.85 -5.27 8.89
N VAL A 80 -2.58 -5.30 7.59
CA VAL A 80 -3.46 -5.93 6.59
C VAL A 80 -2.68 -6.89 5.72
N ASP A 81 -3.24 -8.08 5.54
CA ASP A 81 -2.82 -9.01 4.50
C ASP A 81 -3.54 -8.66 3.20
N ARG A 82 -2.77 -8.30 2.17
CA ARG A 82 -3.26 -8.05 0.84
C ARG A 82 -3.97 -9.26 0.23
N GLU A 83 -3.51 -10.46 0.52
CA GLU A 83 -4.07 -11.69 -0.08
C GLU A 83 -5.49 -11.96 0.44
N GLU A 84 -5.79 -11.56 1.68
CA GLU A 84 -7.13 -11.65 2.27
C GLU A 84 -7.99 -10.41 1.97
N ARG A 85 -7.38 -9.21 1.89
CA ARG A 85 -8.06 -7.93 1.66
C ARG A 85 -7.49 -7.16 0.46
N PRO A 86 -7.60 -7.72 -0.76
CA PRO A 86 -7.12 -7.04 -1.97
C PRO A 86 -7.92 -5.76 -2.27
N ASP A 87 -9.16 -5.66 -1.78
CA ASP A 87 -10.01 -4.48 -1.87
C ASP A 87 -9.38 -3.27 -1.16
N ILE A 88 -8.89 -3.47 0.06
CA ILE A 88 -8.21 -2.43 0.85
C ILE A 88 -6.89 -2.05 0.19
N ASP A 89 -6.11 -3.03 -0.24
CA ASP A 89 -4.82 -2.79 -0.90
C ASP A 89 -4.96 -1.90 -2.13
N VAL A 90 -5.92 -2.20 -3.01
CA VAL A 90 -6.13 -1.44 -4.25
C VAL A 90 -6.44 0.03 -3.96
N ILE A 91 -7.30 0.31 -2.96
CA ILE A 91 -7.67 1.67 -2.57
C ILE A 91 -6.44 2.46 -2.12
N TYR A 92 -5.63 1.89 -1.22
CA TYR A 92 -4.50 2.62 -0.66
C TYR A 92 -3.27 2.66 -1.58
N GLN A 93 -3.11 1.69 -2.49
CA GLN A 93 -2.13 1.80 -3.57
C GLN A 93 -2.49 2.93 -4.55
N ALA A 94 -3.77 3.08 -4.89
CA ALA A 94 -4.22 4.20 -5.72
C ALA A 94 -3.98 5.55 -5.01
N ALA A 95 -4.28 5.63 -3.71
CA ALA A 95 -3.98 6.83 -2.92
C ALA A 95 -2.47 7.16 -2.92
N LEU A 96 -1.62 6.15 -2.79
CA LEU A 96 -0.17 6.33 -2.84
C LEU A 96 0.31 6.85 -4.21
N GLN A 97 -0.23 6.31 -5.31
CA GLN A 97 0.08 6.77 -6.66
C GLN A 97 -0.33 8.23 -6.89
N MET A 98 -1.45 8.67 -6.30
CA MET A 98 -1.90 10.06 -6.37
C MET A 98 -0.98 11.03 -5.62
N LEU A 99 -0.21 10.54 -4.63
CA LEU A 99 0.84 11.30 -3.96
C LEU A 99 2.12 11.41 -4.81
N GLY A 100 2.14 10.82 -6.01
CA GLY A 100 3.31 10.80 -6.91
C GLY A 100 4.33 9.70 -6.57
N GLU A 101 4.02 8.83 -5.62
CA GLU A 101 4.87 7.71 -5.24
C GLU A 101 4.64 6.50 -6.15
N GLN A 102 5.69 5.71 -6.37
CA GLN A 102 5.52 4.42 -7.01
C GLN A 102 4.83 3.47 -6.02
N GLY A 103 3.76 2.82 -6.47
CA GLY A 103 3.10 1.78 -5.69
C GLY A 103 4.05 0.61 -5.39
N GLY A 104 3.87 -0.03 -4.25
CA GLY A 104 4.67 -1.20 -3.86
C GLY A 104 4.34 -1.70 -2.46
N TRP A 105 5.07 -2.72 -2.02
CA TRP A 105 4.96 -3.26 -0.65
C TRP A 105 6.33 -3.27 0.04
N PRO A 106 6.39 -3.04 1.37
CA PRO A 106 5.26 -2.76 2.26
C PRO A 106 4.63 -1.42 1.90
N LEU A 107 3.29 -1.36 1.97
CA LEU A 107 2.56 -0.11 1.82
C LEU A 107 2.32 0.44 3.21
N THR A 108 2.85 1.63 3.49
CA THR A 108 2.71 2.32 4.78
C THR A 108 1.91 3.59 4.55
N MET A 109 0.66 3.59 5.02
CA MET A 109 -0.27 4.71 4.82
C MET A 109 -0.70 5.29 6.17
N PHE A 110 -0.80 6.61 6.25
CA PHE A 110 -1.27 7.33 7.41
C PHE A 110 -2.67 7.87 7.13
N LEU A 111 -3.60 7.52 8.01
CA LEU A 111 -5.03 7.82 7.86
C LEU A 111 -5.53 8.65 9.03
N ASN A 112 -6.58 9.43 8.81
CA ASN A 112 -7.37 9.99 9.90
C ASN A 112 -8.23 8.89 10.55
N ALA A 113 -8.96 9.24 11.60
CA ALA A 113 -9.77 8.28 12.36
C ALA A 113 -10.96 7.69 11.59
N ASP A 114 -11.32 8.27 10.44
CA ASP A 114 -12.36 7.78 9.53
C ASP A 114 -11.81 6.83 8.45
N GLY A 115 -10.49 6.58 8.47
CA GLY A 115 -9.81 5.71 7.50
C GLY A 115 -9.44 6.43 6.20
N GLU A 116 -9.56 7.75 6.14
CA GLU A 116 -9.21 8.54 4.95
C GLU A 116 -7.69 8.75 4.90
N PRO A 117 -7.01 8.43 3.78
CA PRO A 117 -5.57 8.58 3.66
C PRO A 117 -5.20 10.05 3.51
N PHE A 118 -4.13 10.49 4.17
CA PHE A 118 -3.61 11.86 4.00
C PHE A 118 -2.12 11.92 3.64
N TRP A 119 -1.36 10.86 3.88
CA TRP A 119 0.05 10.73 3.47
C TRP A 119 0.50 9.27 3.55
N GLY A 120 1.49 8.88 2.76
CA GLY A 120 2.01 7.52 2.80
C GLY A 120 3.30 7.35 2.02
N GLY A 121 3.82 6.15 2.07
CA GLY A 121 5.00 5.71 1.34
C GLY A 121 5.03 4.19 1.26
N THR A 122 6.13 3.67 0.72
CA THR A 122 6.37 2.22 0.70
C THR A 122 7.24 1.81 1.90
N TYR A 123 8.50 1.51 1.63
CA TYR A 123 9.51 1.14 2.60
C TYR A 123 10.15 2.38 3.26
N PHE A 124 10.16 2.39 4.59
CA PHE A 124 10.91 3.33 5.41
C PHE A 124 12.00 2.60 6.19
N PRO A 125 13.29 2.96 6.03
CA PRO A 125 14.38 2.32 6.76
C PRO A 125 14.34 2.70 8.25
N ALA A 126 14.80 1.82 9.15
CA ALA A 126 14.83 2.12 10.58
C ALA A 126 15.70 3.35 10.91
N THR A 127 16.81 3.49 10.20
CA THR A 127 17.74 4.63 10.27
C THR A 127 17.84 5.35 8.93
N PRO A 128 18.20 6.65 8.90
CA PRO A 128 18.33 7.39 7.64
C PRO A 128 19.27 6.70 6.66
N LYS A 129 18.75 6.31 5.49
CA LYS A 129 19.49 5.63 4.41
C LYS A 129 18.94 6.04 3.06
N PHE A 130 19.79 6.01 2.03
CA PHE A 130 19.41 6.31 0.64
C PHE A 130 18.73 7.67 0.44
N GLY A 131 19.12 8.68 1.24
CA GLY A 131 18.49 10.01 1.21
C GLY A 131 17.08 10.06 1.78
N ARG A 132 16.63 9.00 2.46
CA ARG A 132 15.32 8.93 3.13
C ARG A 132 15.48 9.07 4.64
N PRO A 133 14.53 9.74 5.32
CA PRO A 133 14.50 9.81 6.77
C PRO A 133 14.32 8.42 7.39
N GLY A 134 14.78 8.26 8.62
CA GLY A 134 14.52 7.06 9.41
C GLY A 134 13.04 6.97 9.79
N PHE A 135 12.53 5.77 9.98
CA PHE A 135 11.11 5.56 10.27
C PHE A 135 10.67 6.29 11.55
N SER A 136 11.53 6.35 12.57
CA SER A 136 11.29 7.15 13.78
C SER A 136 11.06 8.65 13.51
N GLU A 137 11.76 9.23 12.54
CA GLU A 137 11.61 10.63 12.16
C GLU A 137 10.30 10.85 11.40
N VAL A 138 9.94 9.92 10.52
CA VAL A 138 8.66 9.91 9.81
C VAL A 138 7.49 9.83 10.81
N LEU A 139 7.54 8.89 11.76
CA LEU A 139 6.51 8.73 12.79
C LEU A 139 6.29 10.02 13.59
N LYS A 140 7.38 10.65 14.05
CA LYS A 140 7.31 11.91 14.82
C LYS A 140 6.80 13.06 13.96
N GLY A 141 7.27 13.19 12.72
CA GLY A 141 6.86 14.24 11.80
C GLY A 141 5.38 14.16 11.47
N ILE A 142 4.86 12.97 11.16
CA ILE A 142 3.44 12.78 10.87
C ILE A 142 2.58 13.02 12.11
N ALA A 143 2.97 12.52 13.28
CA ALA A 143 2.22 12.76 14.51
C ALA A 143 2.18 14.25 14.88
N ALA A 144 3.28 14.98 14.69
CA ALA A 144 3.33 16.43 14.91
C ALA A 144 2.39 17.17 13.95
N VAL A 145 2.43 16.84 12.65
CA VAL A 145 1.55 17.46 11.65
C VAL A 145 0.07 17.17 11.96
N HIS A 146 -0.26 15.94 12.33
CA HIS A 146 -1.64 15.58 12.69
C HIS A 146 -2.15 16.37 13.89
N LYS A 147 -1.28 16.63 14.87
CA LYS A 147 -1.64 17.37 16.08
C LYS A 147 -1.68 18.89 15.86
N ASP A 148 -0.67 19.42 15.19
CA ASP A 148 -0.40 20.86 15.15
C ASP A 148 -1.01 21.54 13.91
N ASP A 149 -1.31 20.77 12.85
CA ASP A 149 -1.90 21.27 11.60
C ASP A 149 -3.01 20.33 11.06
N PRO A 150 -4.11 20.15 11.80
CA PRO A 150 -5.22 19.30 11.40
C PRO A 150 -5.92 19.79 10.12
N ALA A 151 -5.82 21.10 9.82
CA ALA A 151 -6.36 21.67 8.59
C ALA A 151 -5.64 21.13 7.35
N ARG A 152 -4.30 21.03 7.40
CA ARG A 152 -3.52 20.41 6.31
C ARG A 152 -3.80 18.93 6.15
N VAL A 153 -3.94 18.19 7.26
CA VAL A 153 -4.33 16.77 7.22
C VAL A 153 -5.68 16.60 6.53
N LYS A 154 -6.68 17.39 6.93
CA LYS A 154 -8.01 17.35 6.33
C LYS A 154 -7.99 17.70 4.84
N ALA A 155 -7.27 18.76 4.45
CA ALA A 155 -7.17 19.17 3.05
C ALA A 155 -6.55 18.07 2.16
N ASN A 156 -5.49 17.41 2.64
CA ASN A 156 -4.88 16.29 1.93
C ASN A 156 -5.83 15.08 1.84
N ALA A 157 -6.51 14.75 2.93
CA ALA A 157 -7.48 13.65 2.96
C ALA A 157 -8.64 13.88 1.99
N GLU A 158 -9.23 15.07 1.97
CA GLU A 158 -10.29 15.45 1.04
C GLU A 158 -9.83 15.38 -0.42
N ALA A 159 -8.61 15.87 -0.72
CA ALA A 159 -8.05 15.81 -2.06
C ALA A 159 -7.84 14.36 -2.55
N LEU A 160 -7.29 13.49 -1.69
CA LEU A 160 -7.09 12.08 -2.00
C LEU A 160 -8.43 11.36 -2.16
N CYS A 161 -9.37 11.54 -1.24
CA CYS A 161 -10.69 10.92 -1.32
C CYS A 161 -11.45 11.34 -2.57
N LYS A 162 -11.39 12.63 -2.96
CA LYS A 162 -12.02 13.13 -4.18
C LYS A 162 -11.42 12.48 -5.44
N GLY A 163 -10.09 12.33 -5.51
CA GLY A 163 -9.49 11.68 -6.67
C GLY A 163 -9.74 10.17 -6.69
N LEU A 164 -9.79 9.49 -5.54
CA LEU A 164 -10.21 8.09 -5.46
C LEU A 164 -11.65 7.90 -5.94
N GLN A 165 -12.57 8.79 -5.54
CA GLN A 165 -13.95 8.79 -6.04
C GLN A 165 -14.00 9.03 -7.54
N SER A 166 -13.19 9.95 -8.08
CA SER A 166 -13.11 10.17 -9.53
C SER A 166 -12.60 8.93 -10.26
N LEU A 167 -11.63 8.20 -9.71
CA LEU A 167 -11.14 6.94 -10.29
C LEU A 167 -12.24 5.88 -10.29
N ALA A 168 -13.00 5.76 -9.21
CA ALA A 168 -14.12 4.83 -9.11
C ALA A 168 -15.29 5.20 -10.04
N GLN A 169 -15.50 6.49 -10.28
CA GLN A 169 -16.53 7.03 -11.17
C GLN A 169 -16.09 7.11 -12.64
N SER A 170 -14.86 6.69 -12.97
CA SER A 170 -14.33 6.77 -14.33
C SER A 170 -15.40 6.36 -15.35
N GLU A 171 -15.69 7.30 -16.25
CA GLU A 171 -16.77 7.20 -17.23
C GLU A 171 -16.76 5.85 -17.94
N SER A 172 -17.93 5.36 -18.34
CA SER A 172 -18.04 4.22 -19.24
C SER A 172 -17.15 4.49 -20.46
N GLY A 173 -15.94 3.92 -20.46
CA GLY A 173 -15.03 4.06 -21.57
C GLY A 173 -15.76 3.62 -22.81
N GLY A 174 -15.64 4.40 -23.90
CA GLY A 174 -16.25 4.05 -25.17
C GLY A 174 -15.94 2.60 -25.55
N GLU A 175 -16.84 1.96 -26.29
CA GLU A 175 -16.90 0.51 -26.50
C GLU A 175 -15.52 -0.18 -26.59
N ILE A 176 -15.33 -1.22 -25.76
CA ILE A 176 -14.13 -2.05 -25.78
C ILE A 176 -14.24 -2.99 -26.99
N THR A 177 -13.79 -2.53 -28.15
CA THR A 177 -13.80 -3.31 -29.38
C THR A 177 -12.60 -4.26 -29.47
N VAL A 178 -12.73 -5.33 -30.24
CA VAL A 178 -11.61 -6.27 -30.52
C VAL A 178 -10.41 -5.55 -31.14
N ALA A 179 -10.66 -4.57 -32.02
CA ALA A 179 -9.61 -3.76 -32.63
C ALA A 179 -8.80 -2.98 -31.58
N ARG A 180 -9.46 -2.35 -30.60
CA ARG A 180 -8.79 -1.66 -29.48
C ARG A 180 -7.99 -2.62 -28.62
N MET A 181 -8.55 -3.80 -28.30
CA MET A 181 -7.83 -4.82 -27.52
C MET A 181 -6.56 -5.31 -28.22
N ASN A 182 -6.59 -5.45 -29.55
CA ASN A 182 -5.43 -5.86 -30.34
C ASN A 182 -4.39 -4.74 -30.44
N ALA A 183 -4.81 -3.49 -30.65
CA ALA A 183 -3.91 -2.33 -30.66
C ALA A 183 -3.15 -2.16 -29.33
N VAL A 184 -3.82 -2.43 -28.20
CA VAL A 184 -3.15 -2.47 -26.88
C VAL A 184 -2.08 -3.56 -26.86
N ALA A 185 -2.37 -4.77 -27.32
CA ALA A 185 -1.41 -5.86 -27.35
C ALA A 185 -0.17 -5.53 -28.21
N GLU A 186 -0.36 -4.94 -29.39
CA GLU A 186 0.74 -4.47 -30.25
C GLU A 186 1.64 -3.45 -29.54
N ARG A 187 1.06 -2.60 -28.68
CA ARG A 187 1.84 -1.67 -27.86
C ARG A 187 2.57 -2.39 -26.74
N LEU A 188 1.93 -3.33 -26.06
CA LEU A 188 2.54 -4.09 -24.97
C LEU A 188 3.73 -4.92 -25.46
N VAL A 189 3.70 -5.53 -26.65
CA VAL A 189 4.84 -6.27 -27.20
C VAL A 189 6.11 -5.41 -27.25
N ARG A 190 5.97 -4.12 -27.59
CA ARG A 190 7.11 -3.19 -27.67
C ARG A 190 7.76 -2.89 -26.31
N GLU A 191 7.07 -3.18 -25.22
CA GLU A 191 7.61 -3.06 -23.87
C GLU A 191 8.37 -4.32 -23.43
N ILE A 192 8.33 -5.41 -24.20
CA ILE A 192 9.12 -6.61 -23.90
C ILE A 192 10.59 -6.32 -24.18
N ASP A 193 11.46 -6.58 -23.21
CA ASP A 193 12.90 -6.52 -23.41
C ASP A 193 13.37 -7.82 -24.12
N PRO A 194 13.83 -7.75 -25.38
CA PRO A 194 14.22 -8.93 -26.14
C PRO A 194 15.59 -9.49 -25.72
N VAL A 195 16.38 -8.74 -24.97
CA VAL A 195 17.74 -9.12 -24.55
C VAL A 195 17.70 -9.80 -23.19
N HIS A 196 17.03 -9.18 -22.22
CA HIS A 196 17.01 -9.63 -20.83
C HIS A 196 15.66 -10.22 -20.38
N GLY A 197 14.67 -10.29 -21.27
CA GLY A 197 13.32 -10.78 -20.95
C GLY A 197 12.54 -9.84 -20.01
N GLY A 198 11.27 -10.14 -19.76
CA GLY A 198 10.39 -9.31 -18.92
C GLY A 198 9.91 -8.02 -19.60
N VAL A 199 9.25 -7.16 -18.82
CA VAL A 199 8.60 -5.93 -19.31
C VAL A 199 9.39 -4.71 -18.83
N GLY A 200 9.74 -3.81 -19.75
CA GLY A 200 10.37 -2.52 -19.47
C GLY A 200 11.79 -2.63 -18.88
N GLY A 201 12.17 -1.60 -18.11
CA GLY A 201 13.44 -1.54 -17.37
C GLY A 201 13.40 -2.26 -16.00
N ALA A 202 14.54 -2.31 -15.31
CA ALA A 202 14.62 -2.90 -13.97
C ALA A 202 13.90 -2.04 -12.91
N PRO A 203 13.31 -2.64 -11.86
CA PRO A 203 13.17 -4.09 -11.62
C PRO A 203 12.03 -4.72 -12.41
N LYS A 204 12.24 -5.94 -12.93
CA LYS A 204 11.28 -6.64 -13.82
C LYS A 204 10.44 -7.65 -13.05
N PHE A 205 9.26 -7.24 -12.62
CA PHE A 205 8.29 -8.14 -11.99
C PHE A 205 7.40 -8.84 -13.04
N PRO A 206 7.08 -10.13 -12.86
CA PRO A 206 6.08 -10.80 -13.69
C PRO A 206 4.75 -10.05 -13.62
N GLN A 207 4.18 -9.73 -14.78
CA GLN A 207 2.86 -9.11 -14.89
C GLN A 207 1.88 -10.09 -15.55
N PRO A 208 1.15 -10.91 -14.78
CA PRO A 208 0.26 -11.93 -15.33
C PRO A 208 -0.79 -11.35 -16.28
N SER A 209 -1.39 -10.20 -15.94
CA SER A 209 -2.40 -9.54 -16.80
C SER A 209 -1.81 -9.06 -18.13
N PHE A 210 -0.56 -8.61 -18.13
CA PHE A 210 0.17 -8.24 -19.35
C PHE A 210 0.36 -9.46 -20.24
N LEU A 211 0.85 -10.57 -19.67
CA LEU A 211 1.06 -11.82 -20.39
C LEU A 211 -0.25 -12.44 -20.89
N ASP A 212 -1.32 -12.40 -20.08
CA ASP A 212 -2.66 -12.88 -20.47
C ASP A 212 -3.21 -12.05 -21.64
N GLN A 213 -3.04 -10.72 -21.64
CA GLN A 213 -3.49 -9.89 -22.76
C GLN A 213 -2.75 -10.22 -24.06
N LEU A 214 -1.42 -10.41 -24.00
CA LEU A 214 -0.63 -10.84 -25.15
C LEU A 214 -1.06 -12.22 -25.66
N TRP A 215 -1.23 -13.18 -24.76
CA TRP A 215 -1.72 -14.51 -25.08
C TRP A 215 -3.10 -14.49 -25.75
N ARG A 216 -4.04 -13.72 -25.19
CA ARG A 216 -5.38 -13.56 -25.75
C ARG A 216 -5.35 -12.88 -27.12
N ALA A 217 -4.47 -11.90 -27.32
CA ALA A 217 -4.30 -11.26 -28.62
C ALA A 217 -3.76 -12.25 -29.65
N TRP A 218 -2.72 -13.02 -29.32
CA TRP A 218 -2.20 -14.09 -30.18
C TRP A 218 -3.29 -15.09 -30.57
N LYS A 219 -4.12 -15.55 -29.61
CA LYS A 219 -5.25 -16.45 -29.93
C LYS A 219 -6.27 -15.85 -30.89
N ARG A 220 -6.46 -14.51 -30.89
CA ARG A 220 -7.41 -13.82 -31.79
C ARG A 220 -6.83 -13.56 -33.18
N THR A 221 -5.55 -13.18 -33.26
CA THR A 221 -4.94 -12.69 -34.50
C THR A 221 -4.04 -13.71 -35.19
N ASN A 222 -3.59 -14.73 -34.45
CA ASN A 222 -2.55 -15.67 -34.86
C ASN A 222 -1.23 -15.00 -35.31
N GLN A 223 -1.00 -13.75 -34.91
CA GLN A 223 0.21 -13.01 -35.24
C GLN A 223 1.30 -13.34 -34.21
N ARG A 224 2.42 -13.86 -34.69
CA ARG A 224 3.67 -13.93 -33.93
C ARG A 224 4.28 -12.54 -33.93
N THR A 225 3.78 -11.68 -33.04
CA THR A 225 4.45 -10.42 -32.71
C THR A 225 5.81 -10.68 -32.12
#